data_AF-A0A2H3DES3-F1
#
_entry.id   AF-A0A2H3DES3-F1
#
_cell.length_a   1.000
_cell.length_b   1.000
_cell.length_c   1.000
_cell.angle_alpha   90.00
_cell.angle_beta   90.00
_cell.angle_gamma   90.00
#
_symmetry.space_group_name_H-M   'P 1'
#
loop_
_entity.id
_entity.type
_entity.pdbx_description
1 polymer ?
#
loop_
_entity_poly.entity_id
_entity_poly.type
_entity_poly.pdbx_seq_one_letter_code
_entity_poly.pdbx_strand_id
1 'polypeptide(L)'
;MTTNRDIKRQLFRLRDNFQRGRLIDDAQVRVHAKVSIVEFTTHPEHGSISVDIGVDNTDGIHVVEMINIYLAHMPELRPLALVMKGILARSSFNDPAYGSLGSYAAVCMSINFLQINPPSESLGKVLTDMLYYYGVSFPYET
;
A
#
# COMPACT_ATOMS: atom_id res chain seq x y z
N MET A 1 -5.41 4.33 -26.72
CA MET A 1 -5.06 4.93 -25.42
C MET A 1 -6.33 5.46 -24.78
N THR A 2 -6.73 4.91 -23.64
CA THR A 2 -7.89 5.36 -22.85
C THR A 2 -7.63 6.79 -22.37
N THR A 3 -8.54 7.73 -22.60
CA THR A 3 -8.34 9.11 -22.11
C THR A 3 -8.68 9.21 -20.62
N ASN A 4 -8.16 10.21 -19.91
CA ASN A 4 -8.52 10.45 -18.50
C ASN A 4 -10.05 10.67 -18.33
N ARG A 5 -10.69 11.26 -19.35
CA ARG A 5 -12.15 11.38 -19.43
C ARG A 5 -12.85 10.03 -19.49
N ASP A 6 -12.28 9.06 -20.20
CA ASP A 6 -12.82 7.71 -20.30
C ASP A 6 -12.68 6.95 -18.98
N ILE A 7 -11.51 7.05 -18.32
CA ILE A 7 -11.28 6.46 -16.98
C ILE A 7 -12.30 6.98 -15.97
N LYS A 8 -12.48 8.30 -15.90
CA LYS A 8 -13.48 8.93 -15.03
C LYS A 8 -14.87 8.33 -15.29
N ARG A 9 -15.30 8.28 -16.56
CA ARG A 9 -16.60 7.71 -16.95
C ARG A 9 -16.74 6.24 -16.53
N GLN A 10 -15.69 5.43 -16.66
CA GLN A 10 -15.69 4.03 -16.25
C GLN A 10 -15.83 3.87 -14.74
N LEU A 11 -15.10 4.65 -13.94
CA LEU A 11 -15.20 4.63 -12.47
C LEU A 11 -16.60 5.01 -11.97
N PHE A 12 -17.20 6.07 -12.54
CA PHE A 12 -18.58 6.44 -12.20
C PHE A 12 -19.59 5.35 -12.59
N ARG A 13 -19.40 4.70 -13.75
CA ARG A 13 -20.24 3.55 -14.16
C ARG A 13 -20.11 2.36 -13.22
N LEU A 14 -18.90 2.06 -12.73
CA LEU A 14 -18.67 0.99 -11.75
C LEU A 14 -19.44 1.27 -10.46
N ARG A 15 -19.30 2.48 -9.91
CA ARG A 15 -20.08 2.91 -8.73
C ARG A 15 -21.58 2.72 -8.95
N ASP A 16 -22.11 3.28 -10.03
CA ASP A 16 -23.56 3.25 -10.29
C ASP A 16 -24.07 1.81 -10.45
N ASN A 17 -23.28 0.92 -11.05
CA ASN A 17 -23.63 -0.49 -11.19
C ASN A 17 -23.59 -1.24 -9.85
N PHE A 18 -22.61 -0.97 -8.98
CA PHE A 18 -22.55 -1.60 -7.65
C PHE A 18 -23.70 -1.13 -6.75
N GLN A 19 -24.10 0.14 -6.83
CA GLN A 19 -25.27 0.65 -6.13
C GLN A 19 -26.56 -0.02 -6.63
N ARG A 20 -26.74 -0.12 -7.95
CA ARG A 20 -27.90 -0.83 -8.55
C ARG A 20 -27.93 -2.31 -8.18
N GLY A 21 -26.75 -2.93 -8.09
CA GLY A 21 -26.58 -4.31 -7.66
C GLY A 21 -26.75 -4.54 -6.16
N ARG A 22 -27.01 -3.49 -5.37
CA ARG A 22 -27.12 -3.54 -3.90
C ARG A 22 -25.88 -4.11 -3.21
N LEU A 23 -24.70 -3.88 -3.79
CA LEU A 23 -23.42 -4.28 -3.18
C LEU A 23 -22.91 -3.22 -2.18
N ILE A 24 -23.22 -1.95 -2.46
CA ILE A 24 -22.71 -0.77 -1.75
C ILE A 24 -23.79 0.28 -1.62
N ASP A 25 -23.74 1.10 -0.57
CA ASP A 25 -24.59 2.30 -0.44
C ASP A 25 -24.02 3.48 -1.20
N ASP A 26 -22.71 3.72 -1.06
CA ASP A 26 -22.00 4.81 -1.70
C ASP A 26 -20.55 4.40 -2.05
N ALA A 27 -19.95 5.16 -2.96
CA ALA A 27 -18.53 5.07 -3.28
C ALA A 27 -17.92 6.45 -3.52
N GLN A 28 -16.70 6.64 -3.03
CA GLN A 28 -15.90 7.81 -3.31
C GLN A 28 -15.07 7.62 -4.58
N VAL A 29 -15.31 8.45 -5.60
CA VAL A 29 -14.51 8.44 -6.83
C VAL A 29 -13.43 9.52 -6.74
N ARG A 30 -12.15 9.11 -6.69
CA ARG A 30 -10.98 9.99 -6.61
C ARG A 30 -10.28 10.06 -7.97
N VAL A 31 -10.64 11.05 -8.79
CA VAL A 31 -10.11 11.21 -10.18
C VAL A 31 -8.96 12.22 -10.31
N HIS A 32 -8.63 12.93 -9.22
CA HIS A 32 -7.57 13.95 -9.20
C HIS A 32 -6.26 13.45 -8.57
N ALA A 33 -6.27 12.25 -7.98
CA ALA A 33 -5.06 11.62 -7.49
C ALA A 33 -4.19 11.12 -8.66
N LYS A 34 -2.92 10.81 -8.39
CA LYS A 34 -2.00 10.21 -9.39
C LYS A 34 -2.60 8.96 -10.05
N VAL A 35 -3.32 8.15 -9.27
CA VAL A 35 -4.08 7.00 -9.76
C VAL A 35 -5.55 7.27 -9.49
N SER A 36 -6.36 7.28 -10.55
CA SER A 36 -7.79 7.44 -10.44
C SER A 36 -8.44 6.16 -9.92
N ILE A 37 -9.13 6.23 -8.79
CA ILE A 37 -9.75 5.08 -8.13
C ILE A 37 -11.21 5.34 -7.73
N VAL A 38 -11.95 4.27 -7.53
CA VAL A 38 -13.22 4.25 -6.78
C VAL A 38 -13.03 3.44 -5.50
N GLU A 39 -13.34 4.04 -4.37
CA GLU A 39 -13.19 3.51 -3.01
C GLU A 39 -14.58 3.32 -2.41
N PHE A 40 -14.85 2.14 -1.83
CA PHE A 40 -16.13 1.84 -1.18
C PHE A 40 -15.97 0.76 -0.11
N THR A 41 -17.02 0.56 0.70
CA THR A 41 -17.15 -0.58 1.60
C THR A 41 -18.39 -1.38 1.21
N THR A 42 -18.26 -2.70 1.08
CA THR A 42 -19.40 -3.57 0.76
C THR A 42 -20.42 -3.59 1.90
N HIS A 43 -21.66 -3.95 1.60
CA HIS A 43 -22.68 -4.14 2.62
C HIS A 43 -22.27 -5.19 3.68
N PRO A 44 -22.83 -5.13 4.90
CA PRO A 44 -22.53 -6.08 5.97
C PRO A 44 -22.79 -7.55 5.60
N GLU A 45 -23.84 -7.84 4.83
CA GLU A 45 -24.13 -9.19 4.31
C GLU A 45 -23.03 -9.73 3.38
N HIS A 46 -22.18 -8.85 2.88
CA HIS A 46 -21.02 -9.18 2.04
C HIS A 46 -19.69 -9.03 2.79
N GLY A 47 -19.73 -8.79 4.11
CA GLY A 47 -18.56 -8.82 4.99
C GLY A 47 -17.90 -7.47 5.28
N SER A 48 -18.55 -6.34 4.94
CA SER A 48 -18.01 -4.99 5.22
C SER A 48 -16.57 -4.78 4.73
N ILE A 49 -16.28 -5.23 3.51
CA ILE A 49 -14.93 -5.22 2.94
C ILE A 49 -14.67 -3.84 2.33
N SER A 50 -13.60 -3.17 2.76
CA SER A 50 -13.10 -1.95 2.12
C SER A 50 -12.35 -2.31 0.83
N VAL A 51 -12.74 -1.68 -0.27
CA VAL A 51 -12.28 -2.00 -1.62
C VAL A 51 -11.92 -0.73 -2.38
N ASP A 52 -10.73 -0.73 -2.98
CA ASP A 52 -10.28 0.29 -3.93
C ASP A 52 -10.12 -0.34 -5.32
N ILE A 53 -10.76 0.26 -6.34
CA ILE A 53 -10.66 -0.18 -7.74
C ILE A 53 -10.07 0.94 -8.59
N GLY A 54 -8.91 0.68 -9.17
CA GLY A 54 -8.30 1.51 -10.21
C GLY A 54 -8.56 0.95 -11.61
N VAL A 55 -8.57 1.84 -12.61
CA VAL A 55 -8.65 1.48 -14.03
C VAL A 55 -7.31 1.77 -14.69
N ASP A 56 -6.83 0.85 -15.53
CA ASP A 56 -5.57 0.98 -16.29
C ASP A 56 -4.32 1.21 -15.41
N ASN A 57 -4.31 0.72 -14.17
CA ASN A 57 -3.16 0.81 -13.26
C ASN A 57 -2.20 -0.38 -13.43
N THR A 58 -1.46 -0.42 -14.55
CA THR A 58 -0.50 -1.50 -14.84
C THR A 58 0.73 -1.48 -13.93
N ASP A 59 1.15 -0.31 -13.48
CA ASP A 59 2.33 -0.16 -12.62
C ASP A 59 2.18 -0.92 -11.29
N GLY A 60 0.97 -0.93 -10.74
CA GLY A 60 0.68 -1.66 -9.51
C GLY A 60 0.88 -3.18 -9.64
N ILE A 61 0.63 -3.74 -10.82
CA ILE A 61 0.80 -5.18 -11.09
C ILE A 61 2.28 -5.56 -11.00
N HIS A 62 3.15 -4.79 -11.67
CA HIS A 62 4.59 -5.02 -11.65
C HIS A 62 5.21 -4.86 -10.26
N VAL A 63 4.72 -3.88 -9.47
CA VAL A 63 5.15 -3.71 -8.09
C VAL A 63 4.81 -4.94 -7.24
N VAL A 64 3.61 -5.50 -7.40
CA VAL A 64 3.18 -6.71 -6.68
C VAL A 64 4.05 -7.91 -7.06
N GLU A 65 4.32 -8.10 -8.35
CA GLU A 65 5.22 -9.16 -8.84
C GLU A 65 6.61 -9.05 -8.21
N MET A 66 7.20 -7.85 -8.22
CA MET A 66 8.49 -7.59 -7.60
C MET A 66 8.49 -7.85 -6.08
N ILE A 67 7.48 -7.38 -5.34
CA ILE A 67 7.37 -7.61 -3.90
C ILE A 67 7.25 -9.11 -3.60
N ASN A 68 6.49 -9.85 -4.40
CA ASN A 68 6.35 -11.31 -4.23
C ASN A 68 7.67 -12.04 -4.41
N ILE A 69 8.53 -11.60 -5.34
CA ILE A 69 9.88 -12.14 -5.50
C ILE A 69 10.70 -11.89 -4.22
N TYR A 70 10.68 -10.67 -3.68
CA TYR A 70 11.41 -10.38 -2.44
C TYR A 70 10.87 -11.17 -1.24
N LEU A 71 9.55 -11.28 -1.10
CA LEU A 71 8.92 -12.10 -0.04
C LEU A 71 9.33 -13.57 -0.12
N ALA A 72 9.57 -14.11 -1.31
CA ALA A 72 10.03 -15.48 -1.49
C ALA A 72 11.51 -15.67 -1.09
N HIS A 73 12.35 -14.64 -1.21
CA HIS A 73 13.79 -14.72 -0.95
C HIS A 73 14.21 -14.14 0.41
N MET A 74 13.35 -13.35 1.05
CA MET A 74 13.60 -12.65 2.32
C MET A 74 12.53 -13.01 3.35
N PRO A 75 12.68 -14.12 4.11
CA PRO A 75 11.69 -14.57 5.09
C PRO A 75 11.33 -13.52 6.16
N GLU A 76 12.27 -12.65 6.52
CA GLU A 76 12.13 -11.58 7.51
C GLU A 76 11.31 -10.40 6.99
N LEU A 77 11.15 -10.26 5.67
CA LEU A 77 10.49 -9.11 5.06
C LEU A 77 9.04 -8.95 5.52
N ARG A 78 8.25 -10.05 5.49
CA ARG A 78 6.85 -10.01 5.91
C ARG A 78 6.69 -9.54 7.36
N PRO A 79 7.34 -10.16 8.37
CA PRO A 79 7.17 -9.71 9.73
C PRO A 79 7.72 -8.30 9.98
N LEU A 80 8.84 -7.90 9.36
CA LEU A 80 9.33 -6.52 9.48
C LEU A 80 8.34 -5.50 8.90
N ALA A 81 7.84 -5.74 7.68
CA ALA A 81 6.87 -4.85 7.05
C ALA A 81 5.59 -4.73 7.89
N LEU A 82 5.11 -5.82 8.51
CA LEU A 82 3.95 -5.80 9.39
C LEU A 82 4.20 -4.97 10.65
N VAL A 83 5.35 -5.15 11.30
CA VAL A 83 5.71 -4.37 12.50
C VAL A 83 5.86 -2.90 12.17
N MET A 84 6.54 -2.56 11.06
CA MET A 84 6.68 -1.17 10.62
C MET A 84 5.33 -0.53 10.32
N LYS A 85 4.45 -1.23 9.61
CA LYS A 85 3.08 -0.75 9.38
C LYS A 85 2.33 -0.51 10.70
N GLY A 86 2.50 -1.40 11.68
CA GLY A 86 1.91 -1.24 13.00
C GLY A 86 2.43 -0.02 13.77
N ILE A 87 3.75 0.22 13.73
CA ILE A 87 4.37 1.40 14.34
C ILE A 87 3.84 2.68 13.68
N LEU A 88 3.89 2.75 12.36
CA LEU A 88 3.41 3.92 11.60
C LEU A 88 1.93 4.20 11.84
N ALA A 89 1.09 3.16 11.87
CA ALA A 89 -0.34 3.31 12.15
C ALA A 89 -0.63 3.82 13.56
N ARG A 90 0.11 3.34 14.58
CA ARG A 90 -0.05 3.81 15.96
C ARG A 90 0.39 5.26 16.16
N SER A 91 1.36 5.71 15.37
CA SER A 91 1.85 7.09 15.39
C SER A 91 1.06 8.03 14.47
N SER A 92 -0.04 7.58 13.85
CA SER A 92 -0.81 8.35 12.85
C SER A 92 0.04 8.83 11.67
N PHE A 93 1.06 8.05 11.29
CA PHE A 93 2.03 8.36 10.23
C PHE A 93 1.92 7.36 9.05
N ASN A 94 0.70 6.90 8.76
CA ASN A 94 0.39 5.90 7.75
C ASN A 94 -0.58 6.39 6.65
N ASP A 95 -0.81 7.69 6.56
CA ASP A 95 -1.63 8.34 5.53
C ASP A 95 -0.78 9.25 4.61
N PRO A 96 -0.43 8.78 3.40
CA PRO A 96 0.33 9.55 2.43
C PRO A 96 -0.33 10.87 2.01
N ALA A 97 -1.66 10.99 2.12
CA ALA A 97 -2.36 12.21 1.76
C ALA A 97 -1.96 13.40 2.65
N TYR A 98 -1.44 13.12 3.85
CA TYR A 98 -0.95 14.10 4.82
C TYR A 98 0.59 14.15 4.91
N GLY A 99 1.31 13.62 3.91
CA GLY A 99 2.77 13.71 3.84
C GLY A 99 3.52 12.68 4.69
N SER A 100 2.84 11.61 5.14
CA SER A 100 3.45 10.52 5.91
C SER A 100 3.83 9.31 5.04
N LEU A 101 4.40 8.26 5.64
CA LEU A 101 4.89 7.08 4.92
C LEU A 101 3.73 6.13 4.55
N GLY A 102 3.60 5.87 3.24
CA GLY A 102 2.67 4.86 2.75
C GLY A 102 3.12 3.43 3.06
N SER A 103 2.17 2.49 3.06
CA SER A 103 2.45 1.06 3.26
C SER A 103 3.51 0.50 2.29
N TYR A 104 3.52 0.97 1.04
CA TYR A 104 4.54 0.59 0.07
C TYR A 104 5.94 1.09 0.46
N ALA A 105 6.06 2.33 0.95
CA ALA A 105 7.33 2.87 1.41
C ALA A 105 7.91 2.07 2.58
N ALA A 106 7.07 1.63 3.53
CA ALA A 106 7.50 0.76 4.63
C ALA A 106 8.06 -0.60 4.13
N VAL A 107 7.47 -1.17 3.07
CA VAL A 107 7.98 -2.39 2.42
C VAL A 107 9.32 -2.10 1.73
N CYS A 108 9.44 -0.99 1.00
CA CYS A 108 10.69 -0.61 0.34
C CYS A 108 11.84 -0.39 1.35
N MET A 109 11.56 0.28 2.47
CA MET A 109 12.53 0.43 3.57
C MET A 109 12.95 -0.94 4.11
N SER A 110 12.00 -1.85 4.33
CA SER A 110 12.31 -3.19 4.81
C SER A 110 13.17 -3.97 3.81
N ILE A 111 12.87 -3.90 2.50
CA ILE A 111 13.68 -4.52 1.44
C ILE A 111 15.09 -3.92 1.41
N ASN A 112 15.20 -2.60 1.38
CA ASN A 112 16.49 -1.91 1.33
C ASN A 112 17.38 -2.30 2.51
N PHE A 113 16.83 -2.32 3.72
CA PHE A 113 17.57 -2.72 4.91
C PHE A 113 18.08 -4.16 4.82
N LEU A 114 17.24 -5.10 4.34
CA LEU A 114 17.61 -6.51 4.18
C LEU A 114 18.60 -6.75 3.01
N GLN A 115 18.66 -5.85 2.03
CA GLN A 115 19.65 -5.93 0.95
C GLN A 115 21.06 -5.56 1.42
N ILE A 116 21.17 -4.58 2.32
CA ILE A 116 22.47 -4.07 2.80
C ILE A 116 22.93 -4.76 4.09
N ASN A 117 22.02 -5.42 4.82
CA ASN A 117 22.35 -6.19 6.02
C ASN A 117 21.96 -7.66 5.81
N PRO A 118 22.91 -8.61 5.94
CA PRO A 118 22.57 -10.02 5.88
C PRO A 118 21.60 -10.38 7.02
N PRO A 119 20.67 -11.34 6.79
CA PRO A 119 19.74 -11.78 7.83
C PRO A 119 20.50 -12.28 9.07
N SER A 120 20.01 -11.87 10.24
CA SER A 120 20.59 -12.20 11.55
C SER A 120 19.83 -13.35 12.21
N GLU A 121 20.43 -13.98 13.23
CA GLU A 121 19.84 -15.11 13.97
C GLU A 121 18.49 -14.79 14.63
N SER A 122 18.17 -13.51 14.86
CA SER A 122 16.88 -13.11 15.44
C SER A 122 16.24 -11.91 14.75
N LEU A 123 14.93 -12.03 14.50
CA LEU A 123 14.10 -10.96 13.95
C LEU A 123 14.09 -9.69 14.82
N GLY A 124 14.21 -9.84 16.15
CA GLY A 124 14.25 -8.71 17.08
C GLY A 124 15.51 -7.85 16.91
N LYS A 125 16.66 -8.49 16.64
CA LYS A 125 17.89 -7.77 16.30
C LYS A 125 17.76 -7.05 14.97
N VAL A 126 17.27 -7.75 13.93
CA VAL A 126 17.05 -7.16 12.60
C VAL A 126 16.13 -5.93 12.69
N LEU A 127 15.05 -6.01 13.45
CA LEU A 127 14.14 -4.88 13.68
C LEU A 127 14.85 -3.71 14.39
N THR A 128 15.58 -3.98 15.47
CA THR A 128 16.28 -2.94 16.24
C THR A 128 17.33 -2.24 15.39
N ASP A 129 18.12 -3.01 14.65
CA ASP A 129 19.15 -2.49 13.75
C ASP A 129 18.51 -1.66 12.62
N MET A 130 17.35 -2.07 12.09
CA MET A 130 16.62 -1.32 11.07
C MET A 130 16.08 0.01 11.59
N LEU A 131 15.51 0.02 12.79
CA LEU A 131 15.03 1.25 13.44
C LEU A 131 16.19 2.19 13.74
N TYR A 132 17.33 1.66 14.20
CA TYR A 132 18.54 2.46 14.40
C TYR A 132 19.06 3.04 13.08
N TYR A 133 19.11 2.22 12.03
CA TYR A 133 19.59 2.65 10.72
C TYR A 133 18.76 3.82 10.18
N TYR A 134 17.43 3.66 10.05
CA TYR A 134 16.56 4.73 9.54
C TYR A 134 16.35 5.89 10.52
N GLY A 135 16.53 5.68 11.82
CA GLY A 135 16.38 6.73 12.82
C GLY A 135 17.64 7.57 13.05
N VAL A 136 18.82 7.04 12.75
CA VAL A 136 20.11 7.66 13.14
C VAL A 136 21.13 7.71 12.01
N SER A 137 21.28 6.62 11.25
CA SER A 137 22.43 6.46 10.34
C SER A 137 22.11 6.69 8.86
N PHE A 138 20.83 6.66 8.47
CA PHE A 138 20.42 6.81 7.08
C PHE A 138 20.66 8.25 6.61
N PRO A 139 21.42 8.47 5.52
CA PRO A 139 21.73 9.81 5.04
C PRO A 139 20.53 10.37 4.25
N TYR A 140 19.64 11.11 4.93
CA TYR A 140 18.46 11.71 4.27
C TYR A 140 18.77 12.97 3.46
N GLU A 141 19.85 13.68 3.79
CA GLU A 141 20.20 14.99 3.19
C GLU A 141 21.07 14.88 1.93
N THR A 142 21.42 13.67 1.51
CA THR A 142 22.28 13.42 0.34
C THR A 142 21.52 13.34 -0.97
#